data_AF-A0A1B4XZF8-F1
#
_entry.id   AF-A0A1B4XZF8-F1
#
_cell.length_a   1.000
_cell.length_b   1.000
_cell.length_c   1.000
_cell.angle_alpha   90.00
_cell.angle_beta   90.00
_cell.angle_gamma   90.00
#
_symmetry.space_group_name_H-M   'P 1'
#
loop_
_entity.id
_entity.type
_entity.pdbx_description
1 polymer ?
#
loop_
_entity_poly.entity_id
_entity_poly.type
_entity_poly.pdbx_seq_one_letter_code
_entity_poly.pdbx_strand_id
1 'polypeptide(L)'
;MTHTPGVARAPRDCHDCHDVVIIGAGFRGRSVHAALLAAGVCDVVILDHAPGLPANSQLRPGRVIGAAFDDDTDTWALRTADGATVCGRVVVAACPPVYVPWTPDFAGRNDFRGESFHAGAPDPAFRPAGKRIAVLGTDSNVAHWIDEWADSAASVTVFAQGPRRVVTDLARHPPQAKRWLLGRIGAKRPRRAPTIAASAIAALTPSGIRTNDGIERPVDAVIYGTGFTIPEQTVEPTLVGTRGLTIQQAWYPGMEAFLGVAVHGFPNYFFICGPDVAAQISYVAECVDLLQRTASTRIEVLRSSQQVFNERAQLRPVQPYQPLRAFDLSAGAPEDTGIPNIPNIYDGAATLEIGGVRHAVHVRLAGHLNPIDGNYHWQGTVLDPLPRDTLKQARAGTLTVGERSAAVRVIEQTPWGTHSVAGLGAPPYADSGR
;
A
#
# COMPACT_ATOMS: atom_id res chain seq x y z
N MET A 1 22.63 33.16 19.53
CA MET A 1 23.55 32.77 18.45
C MET A 1 23.15 31.38 18.01
N THR A 2 22.35 31.30 16.95
CA THR A 2 21.83 30.06 16.38
C THR A 2 22.91 29.43 15.50
N HIS A 3 23.43 28.28 15.91
CA HIS A 3 24.39 27.50 15.14
C HIS A 3 23.65 26.79 14.00
N THR A 4 23.83 27.26 12.77
CA THR A 4 23.43 26.54 11.56
C THR A 4 24.43 25.40 11.34
N PRO A 5 24.02 24.12 11.18
CA PRO A 5 24.93 23.04 10.87
C PRO A 5 25.45 23.26 9.44
N GLY A 6 26.78 23.24 9.28
CA GLY A 6 27.42 23.41 7.97
C GLY A 6 27.05 22.25 7.04
N VAL A 7 26.46 22.58 5.89
CA VAL A 7 26.32 21.67 4.76
C VAL A 7 27.72 21.22 4.35
N ALA A 8 28.02 19.94 4.50
CA ALA A 8 29.30 19.37 4.13
C ALA A 8 29.53 19.55 2.62
N ARG A 9 30.47 20.42 2.25
CA ARG A 9 30.98 20.54 0.88
C ARG A 9 31.79 19.29 0.53
N ALA A 10 31.67 18.81 -0.70
CA ALA A 10 32.52 17.74 -1.21
C ALA A 10 34.00 18.16 -1.14
N PRO A 11 34.92 17.27 -0.74
CA PRO A 11 36.35 17.55 -0.83
C PRO A 11 36.73 17.77 -2.30
N ARG A 12 37.40 18.89 -2.61
CA ARG A 12 37.80 19.28 -3.97
C ARG A 12 38.80 18.32 -4.64
N ASP A 13 39.35 17.36 -3.89
CA ASP A 13 40.31 16.37 -4.35
C ASP A 13 39.79 14.94 -4.11
N CYS A 14 38.68 14.59 -4.77
CA CYS A 14 38.15 13.23 -4.78
C CYS A 14 38.87 12.43 -5.88
N HIS A 15 39.95 11.71 -5.54
CA HIS A 15 40.73 10.92 -6.51
C HIS A 15 40.00 9.67 -7.08
N ASP A 16 38.85 9.29 -6.53
CA ASP A 16 38.04 8.13 -6.92
C ASP A 16 36.70 8.60 -7.52
N CYS A 17 36.77 9.21 -8.72
CA CYS A 17 35.63 9.77 -9.44
C CYS A 17 35.31 8.93 -10.68
N HIS A 18 34.03 8.59 -10.85
CA HIS A 18 33.54 7.75 -11.94
C HIS A 18 32.48 8.45 -12.79
N ASP A 19 32.33 8.05 -14.06
CA ASP A 19 31.21 8.50 -14.90
C ASP A 19 29.86 8.03 -14.34
N VAL A 20 29.76 6.75 -13.97
CA VAL A 20 28.53 6.18 -13.38
C VAL A 20 28.84 5.35 -12.13
N VAL A 21 28.11 5.65 -11.04
CA VAL A 21 28.13 4.88 -9.80
C VAL A 21 26.78 4.17 -9.61
N ILE A 22 26.80 2.86 -9.47
CA ILE A 22 25.62 2.03 -9.20
C ILE A 22 25.63 1.65 -7.72
N ILE A 23 24.52 1.87 -7.01
CA ILE A 23 24.36 1.44 -5.62
C ILE A 23 23.58 0.13 -5.58
N GLY A 24 24.21 -0.95 -5.10
CA GLY A 24 23.65 -2.29 -4.94
C GLY A 24 24.06 -3.24 -6.07
N ALA A 25 24.62 -4.41 -5.72
CA ALA A 25 25.05 -5.45 -6.68
C ALA A 25 24.02 -6.58 -6.85
N GLY A 26 22.77 -6.34 -6.46
CA GLY A 26 21.65 -7.23 -6.74
C GLY A 26 21.39 -7.44 -8.23
N PHE A 27 20.34 -8.19 -8.57
CA PHE A 27 19.95 -8.42 -9.97
C PHE A 27 19.80 -7.10 -10.75
N ARG A 28 19.11 -6.11 -10.15
CA ARG A 28 18.87 -4.78 -10.76
C ARG A 28 20.18 -4.06 -11.09
N GLY A 29 21.10 -3.96 -10.13
CA GLY A 29 22.37 -3.25 -10.33
C GLY A 29 23.26 -3.91 -11.38
N ARG A 30 23.30 -5.25 -11.40
CA ARG A 30 24.01 -6.01 -12.44
C ARG A 30 23.38 -5.84 -13.82
N SER A 31 22.05 -5.78 -13.91
CA SER A 31 21.36 -5.50 -15.17
C SER A 31 21.60 -4.07 -15.67
N VAL A 32 21.61 -3.07 -14.78
CA VAL A 32 22.02 -1.69 -15.11
C VAL A 32 23.45 -1.68 -15.65
N HIS A 33 24.39 -2.30 -14.93
CA HIS A 33 25.78 -2.36 -15.33
C HIS A 33 25.95 -2.98 -16.73
N ALA A 34 25.29 -4.11 -17.00
CA ALA A 34 25.32 -4.75 -18.31
C ALA A 34 24.72 -3.86 -19.42
N ALA A 35 23.62 -3.17 -19.15
CA ALA A 35 22.99 -2.28 -20.12
C ALA A 35 23.85 -1.04 -20.43
N LEU A 36 24.49 -0.45 -19.41
CA LEU A 36 25.39 0.69 -19.58
C LEU A 36 26.65 0.30 -20.37
N LEU A 37 27.24 -0.87 -20.10
CA LEU A 37 28.36 -1.39 -20.90
C LEU A 37 27.95 -1.62 -22.37
N ALA A 38 26.75 -2.15 -22.61
CA ALA A 38 26.21 -2.34 -23.96
C ALA A 38 25.96 -1.00 -24.68
N ALA A 39 25.67 0.07 -23.92
CA ALA A 39 25.54 1.43 -24.42
C ALA A 39 26.90 2.15 -24.60
N GLY A 40 28.03 1.48 -24.31
CA GLY A 40 29.37 2.05 -24.48
C GLY A 40 29.90 2.85 -23.29
N VAL A 41 29.23 2.80 -22.14
CA VAL A 41 29.69 3.45 -20.91
C VAL A 41 30.74 2.55 -20.24
N CYS A 42 32.01 2.94 -20.29
CA CYS A 42 33.11 2.08 -19.82
C CYS A 42 33.50 2.28 -18.35
N ASP A 43 33.31 3.48 -17.81
CA ASP A 43 33.66 3.81 -16.42
C ASP A 43 32.44 3.71 -15.50
N VAL A 44 32.20 2.50 -15.03
CA VAL A 44 31.08 2.16 -14.14
C VAL A 44 31.60 1.41 -12.93
N VAL A 45 31.21 1.87 -11.74
CA VAL A 45 31.51 1.19 -10.47
C VAL A 45 30.22 0.82 -9.73
N ILE A 46 30.21 -0.32 -9.06
CA ILE A 46 29.11 -0.81 -8.23
C ILE A 46 29.57 -0.80 -6.77
N LEU A 47 28.80 -0.13 -5.90
CA LEU A 47 29.00 -0.10 -4.45
C LEU A 47 27.95 -0.98 -3.77
N ASP A 48 28.37 -1.96 -2.95
CA ASP A 48 27.45 -2.83 -2.20
C ASP A 48 27.94 -3.13 -0.78
N HIS A 49 27.03 -3.26 0.19
CA HIS A 49 27.33 -3.63 1.58
C HIS A 49 27.95 -5.03 1.67
N ALA A 50 27.50 -5.97 0.85
CA ALA A 50 27.99 -7.35 0.84
C ALA A 50 28.03 -7.85 -0.60
N PRO A 51 29.10 -7.57 -1.36
CA PRO A 51 29.18 -8.04 -2.74
C PRO A 51 29.12 -9.58 -2.71
N GLY A 52 28.05 -10.16 -3.28
CA GLY A 52 27.88 -11.62 -3.40
C GLY A 52 28.84 -12.28 -4.40
N LEU A 53 29.88 -11.54 -4.80
CA LEU A 53 30.91 -11.86 -5.77
C LEU A 53 32.23 -11.26 -5.25
N PRO A 54 33.39 -11.79 -5.64
CA PRO A 54 34.68 -11.22 -5.24
C PRO A 54 34.78 -9.76 -5.66
N ALA A 55 35.18 -8.91 -4.72
CA ALA A 55 35.43 -7.50 -4.97
C ALA A 55 36.50 -7.33 -6.06
N ASN A 56 36.31 -6.35 -6.94
CA ASN A 56 37.24 -5.99 -7.98
C ASN A 56 37.14 -4.48 -8.28
N SER A 57 37.82 -4.00 -9.33
CA SER A 57 37.81 -2.57 -9.68
C SER A 57 36.40 -2.03 -10.00
N GLN A 58 35.50 -2.86 -10.52
CA GLN A 58 34.12 -2.50 -10.88
C GLN A 58 33.11 -2.81 -9.77
N LEU A 59 33.40 -3.71 -8.84
CA LEU A 59 32.53 -4.10 -7.73
C LEU A 59 33.26 -3.89 -6.41
N ARG A 60 32.91 -2.83 -5.69
CA ARG A 60 33.56 -2.43 -4.45
C ARG A 60 32.66 -2.65 -3.24
N PRO A 61 33.19 -3.23 -2.14
CA PRO A 61 32.47 -3.29 -0.88
C PRO A 61 32.36 -1.89 -0.29
N GLY A 62 31.19 -1.55 0.26
CA GLY A 62 30.94 -0.24 0.86
C GLY A 62 29.45 0.06 0.88
N ARG A 63 28.84 0.00 2.06
CA ARG A 63 27.45 0.46 2.22
C ARG A 63 27.43 1.97 2.11
N VAL A 64 26.78 2.51 1.09
CA VAL A 64 26.53 3.95 0.98
C VAL A 64 25.61 4.38 2.13
N ILE A 65 26.05 5.36 2.91
CA ILE A 65 25.32 5.94 4.05
C ILE A 65 24.84 7.37 3.78
N GLY A 66 25.40 8.04 2.77
CA GLY A 66 24.96 9.37 2.35
C GLY A 66 25.37 9.66 0.91
N ALA A 67 24.57 10.46 0.21
CA ALA A 67 24.88 10.99 -1.11
C ALA A 67 24.51 12.47 -1.16
N ALA A 68 25.43 13.31 -1.62
CA ALA A 68 25.22 14.75 -1.76
C ALA A 68 25.60 15.21 -3.16
N PHE A 69 24.73 16.00 -3.79
CA PHE A 69 25.00 16.64 -5.07
C PHE A 69 25.83 17.91 -4.87
N ASP A 70 26.87 18.07 -5.66
CA ASP A 70 27.68 19.27 -5.73
C ASP A 70 27.26 20.11 -6.95
N ASP A 71 26.59 21.24 -6.69
CA ASP A 71 26.14 22.18 -7.71
C ASP A 71 27.30 22.87 -8.45
N ASP A 72 28.52 22.90 -7.89
CA ASP A 72 29.68 23.53 -8.53
C ASP A 72 30.31 22.60 -9.60
N THR A 73 30.18 21.27 -9.44
CA THR A 73 30.83 20.26 -10.30
C THR A 73 29.86 19.38 -11.09
N ASP A 74 28.55 19.48 -10.85
CA ASP A 74 27.51 18.59 -11.38
C ASP A 74 27.78 17.10 -11.07
N THR A 75 28.37 16.81 -9.91
CA THR A 75 28.69 15.44 -9.49
C THR A 75 28.09 15.10 -8.13
N TRP A 76 27.97 13.81 -7.86
CA TRP A 76 27.55 13.26 -6.58
C TRP A 76 28.76 12.80 -5.78
N ALA A 77 28.79 13.13 -4.49
CA ALA A 77 29.70 12.57 -3.50
C ALA A 77 28.96 11.53 -2.66
N LEU A 78 29.34 10.26 -2.76
CA LEU A 78 28.77 9.14 -2.03
C LEU A 78 29.68 8.74 -0.88
N ARG A 79 29.20 8.89 0.36
CA ARG A 79 29.91 8.46 1.57
C ARG A 79 29.53 7.03 1.92
N THR A 80 30.52 6.17 2.13
CA THR A 80 30.36 4.78 2.55
C THR A 80 30.57 4.62 4.05
N ALA A 81 30.02 3.55 4.63
CA ALA A 81 30.04 3.27 6.07
C ALA A 81 31.46 3.07 6.66
N ASP A 82 32.43 2.73 5.81
CA ASP A 82 33.85 2.60 6.13
C ASP A 82 34.60 3.95 6.09
N GLY A 83 33.89 5.05 5.81
CA GLY A 83 34.44 6.41 5.78
C GLY A 83 35.03 6.84 4.44
N ALA A 84 35.01 5.97 3.41
CA ALA A 84 35.42 6.37 2.07
C ALA A 84 34.38 7.28 1.40
N THR A 85 34.83 8.06 0.42
CA THR A 85 33.97 8.88 -0.43
C THR A 85 34.28 8.54 -1.88
N VAL A 86 33.24 8.16 -2.62
CA VAL A 86 33.30 7.86 -4.05
C VAL A 86 32.53 8.94 -4.78
N CYS A 87 33.12 9.51 -5.82
CA CYS A 87 32.50 10.56 -6.60
C CYS A 87 31.93 9.99 -7.91
N GLY A 88 30.79 10.49 -8.36
CA GLY A 88 30.10 9.98 -9.55
C GLY A 88 29.36 11.08 -10.31
N ARG A 89 29.46 11.15 -11.64
CA ARG A 89 28.62 12.10 -12.41
C ARG A 89 27.17 11.67 -12.40
N VAL A 90 26.91 10.41 -12.70
CA VAL A 90 25.58 9.78 -12.64
C VAL A 90 25.54 8.75 -11.53
N VAL A 91 24.44 8.74 -10.76
CA VAL A 91 24.19 7.73 -9.74
C VAL A 91 22.93 6.95 -10.08
N VAL A 92 23.05 5.63 -10.12
CA VAL A 92 21.91 4.72 -10.29
C VAL A 92 21.70 3.91 -9.01
N ALA A 93 20.69 4.28 -8.24
CA ALA A 93 20.31 3.59 -7.02
C ALA A 93 19.51 2.31 -7.35
N ALA A 94 20.22 1.19 -7.45
CA ALA A 94 19.67 -0.15 -7.71
C ALA A 94 19.36 -0.90 -6.40
N CYS A 95 18.64 -0.21 -5.50
CA CYS A 95 18.23 -0.63 -4.16
C CYS A 95 19.38 -0.61 -3.13
N PRO A 96 19.32 0.33 -2.18
CA PRO A 96 18.71 -0.05 -0.92
C PRO A 96 17.34 0.62 -0.78
N PRO A 97 16.38 -0.02 -0.09
CA PRO A 97 15.12 0.63 0.14
C PRO A 97 15.40 1.88 0.98
N VAL A 98 14.94 3.05 0.50
CA VAL A 98 14.84 4.24 1.37
C VAL A 98 13.86 3.98 2.53
N TYR A 99 13.12 2.88 2.42
CA TYR A 99 12.26 2.35 3.43
C TYR A 99 12.99 1.36 4.34
N VAL A 100 12.88 1.60 5.63
CA VAL A 100 13.26 0.60 6.64
C VAL A 100 12.03 -0.24 6.99
N PRO A 101 12.21 -1.54 7.27
CA PRO A 101 11.14 -2.36 7.84
C PRO A 101 10.45 -1.63 8.98
N TRP A 102 9.15 -1.38 8.86
CA TRP A 102 8.44 -0.62 9.88
C TRP A 102 7.91 -1.59 10.94
N THR A 103 8.48 -1.53 12.13
CA THR A 103 7.94 -2.28 13.27
C THR A 103 7.15 -1.33 14.16
N PRO A 104 5.80 -1.43 14.21
CA PRO A 104 4.99 -0.59 15.08
C PRO A 104 5.40 -0.74 16.55
N ASP A 105 5.18 0.32 17.31
CA ASP A 105 5.36 0.28 18.75
C ASP A 105 4.07 -0.26 19.39
N PHE A 106 4.16 -1.45 19.99
CA PHE A 106 3.06 -2.07 20.72
C PHE A 106 3.33 -1.98 22.21
N ALA A 107 2.29 -1.78 23.00
CA ALA A 107 2.40 -1.94 24.45
C ALA A 107 2.98 -3.33 24.77
N GLY A 108 4.02 -3.37 25.61
CA GLY A 108 4.71 -4.61 26.00
C GLY A 108 5.61 -5.23 24.92
N ARG A 109 5.90 -4.53 23.81
CA ARG A 109 6.78 -5.05 22.75
C ARG A 109 8.15 -5.46 23.27
N ASN A 110 8.76 -4.63 24.12
CA ASN A 110 10.09 -4.90 24.68
C ASN A 110 10.06 -5.99 25.76
N ASP A 111 8.88 -6.43 26.19
CA ASP A 111 8.72 -7.47 27.21
C ASP A 111 8.61 -8.87 26.61
N PHE A 112 8.29 -8.99 25.31
CA PHE A 112 8.14 -10.27 24.61
C PHE A 112 9.48 -11.03 24.57
N ARG A 113 9.49 -12.28 25.07
CA ARG A 113 10.71 -13.08 25.21
C ARG A 113 10.98 -14.02 24.03
N GLY A 114 10.04 -14.13 23.10
CA GLY A 114 10.20 -14.96 21.90
C GLY A 114 10.96 -14.25 20.79
N GLU A 115 11.14 -14.95 19.67
CA GLU A 115 11.82 -14.38 18.50
C GLU A 115 10.93 -13.34 17.81
N SER A 116 11.48 -12.19 17.44
CA SER A 116 10.71 -11.18 16.73
C SER A 116 11.51 -10.47 15.65
N PHE A 117 10.96 -10.40 14.44
CA PHE A 117 11.61 -9.79 13.28
C PHE A 117 10.58 -9.39 12.21
N HIS A 118 11.00 -8.55 11.26
CA HIS A 118 10.14 -8.12 10.16
C HIS A 118 10.27 -9.05 8.95
N ALA A 119 9.17 -9.40 8.27
CA ALA A 119 9.17 -10.33 7.14
C ALA A 119 10.02 -9.85 5.95
N GLY A 120 10.16 -8.53 5.78
CA GLY A 120 11.06 -7.90 4.81
C GLY A 120 12.55 -7.89 5.19
N ALA A 121 12.90 -8.33 6.40
CA ALA A 121 14.27 -8.50 6.88
C ALA A 121 14.31 -9.73 7.80
N PRO A 122 14.11 -10.95 7.24
CA PRO A 122 13.99 -12.17 8.02
C PRO A 122 15.30 -12.49 8.75
N ASP A 123 15.19 -13.04 9.95
CA ASP A 123 16.34 -13.58 10.68
C ASP A 123 16.77 -14.92 10.04
N PRO A 124 18.00 -15.04 9.48
CA PRO A 124 18.49 -16.28 8.88
C PRO A 124 18.58 -17.46 9.87
N ALA A 125 18.67 -17.17 11.17
CA ALA A 125 18.71 -18.17 12.22
C ALA A 125 17.31 -18.69 12.60
N PHE A 126 16.24 -18.01 12.18
CA PHE A 126 14.86 -18.40 12.51
C PHE A 126 14.56 -19.81 12.01
N ARG A 127 13.95 -20.63 12.86
CA ARG A 127 13.50 -21.99 12.52
C ARG A 127 12.01 -22.12 12.85
N PRO A 128 11.11 -22.22 11.86
CA PRO A 128 9.67 -22.24 12.11
C PRO A 128 9.17 -23.56 12.73
N ALA A 129 9.95 -24.64 12.63
CA ALA A 129 9.56 -25.99 13.04
C ALA A 129 9.01 -26.04 14.48
N GLY A 130 7.74 -26.44 14.62
CA GLY A 130 7.09 -26.62 15.93
C GLY A 130 6.77 -25.34 16.71
N LYS A 131 7.05 -24.14 16.17
CA LYS A 131 6.74 -22.86 16.84
C LYS A 131 5.29 -22.44 16.62
N ARG A 132 4.74 -21.68 17.57
CA ARG A 132 3.50 -20.92 17.42
C ARG A 132 3.85 -19.52 16.95
N ILE A 133 3.51 -19.21 15.71
CA ILE A 133 3.92 -17.97 15.05
C ILE A 133 2.73 -17.02 14.97
N ALA A 134 2.90 -15.79 15.46
CA ALA A 134 2.02 -14.68 15.16
C ALA A 134 2.58 -13.86 14.01
N VAL A 135 1.75 -13.59 13.00
CA VAL A 135 2.09 -12.73 11.86
C VAL A 135 1.24 -11.48 11.94
N LEU A 136 1.87 -10.30 12.05
CA LEU A 136 1.19 -9.03 12.23
C LEU A 136 1.16 -8.28 10.90
N GLY A 137 -0.01 -8.14 10.29
CA GLY A 137 -0.13 -7.59 8.94
C GLY A 137 0.06 -8.64 7.84
N THR A 138 -0.21 -8.21 6.61
CA THR A 138 -0.36 -9.09 5.44
C THR A 138 0.34 -8.49 4.23
N ASP A 139 1.54 -7.95 4.42
CA ASP A 139 2.34 -7.43 3.31
C ASP A 139 2.78 -8.56 2.34
N SER A 140 3.35 -8.16 1.21
CA SER A 140 3.82 -9.11 0.19
C SER A 140 4.99 -9.97 0.69
N ASN A 141 5.77 -9.52 1.67
CA ASN A 141 6.86 -10.30 2.23
C ASN A 141 6.31 -11.47 3.05
N VAL A 142 5.28 -11.24 3.86
CA VAL A 142 4.56 -12.32 4.55
C VAL A 142 4.02 -13.34 3.55
N ALA A 143 3.38 -12.88 2.45
CA ALA A 143 2.83 -13.79 1.45
C ALA A 143 3.89 -14.70 0.80
N HIS A 144 5.15 -14.26 0.72
CA HIS A 144 6.25 -15.07 0.21
C HIS A 144 6.58 -16.26 1.13
N TRP A 145 6.52 -16.07 2.44
CA TRP A 145 6.96 -17.05 3.45
C TRP A 145 5.82 -17.81 4.13
N ILE A 146 4.58 -17.32 4.06
CA ILE A 146 3.44 -17.82 4.83
C ILE A 146 3.19 -19.33 4.60
N ASP A 147 3.39 -19.82 3.38
CA ASP A 147 3.22 -21.24 3.03
C ASP A 147 4.27 -22.11 3.74
N GLU A 148 5.53 -21.70 3.73
CA GLU A 148 6.63 -22.42 4.39
C GLU A 148 6.43 -22.48 5.91
N TRP A 149 6.01 -21.37 6.50
CA TRP A 149 5.70 -21.30 7.93
C TRP A 149 4.49 -22.16 8.27
N ALA A 150 3.41 -22.13 7.49
CA ALA A 150 2.21 -22.90 7.76
C ALA A 150 2.45 -24.42 7.65
N ASP A 151 3.37 -24.85 6.78
CA ASP A 151 3.74 -26.26 6.62
C ASP A 151 4.66 -26.76 7.76
N SER A 152 5.52 -25.90 8.32
CA SER A 152 6.54 -26.29 9.31
C SER A 152 6.17 -25.98 10.77
N ALA A 153 5.41 -24.92 11.01
CA ALA A 153 5.08 -24.43 12.35
C ALA A 153 4.02 -25.30 13.04
N ALA A 154 3.95 -25.21 14.38
CA ALA A 154 2.85 -25.80 15.13
C ALA A 154 1.54 -25.07 14.85
N SER A 155 1.60 -23.74 14.74
CA SER A 155 0.49 -22.89 14.31
C SER A 155 0.98 -21.57 13.74
N VAL A 156 0.22 -21.02 12.80
CA VAL A 156 0.42 -19.67 12.26
C VAL A 156 -0.88 -18.90 12.42
N THR A 157 -0.85 -17.80 13.18
CA THR A 157 -2.00 -16.90 13.37
C THR A 157 -1.70 -15.56 12.72
N VAL A 158 -2.50 -15.14 11.75
CA VAL A 158 -2.37 -13.89 11.02
C VAL A 158 -3.32 -12.85 11.59
N PHE A 159 -2.76 -11.76 12.10
CA PHE A 159 -3.48 -10.56 12.53
C PHE A 159 -3.56 -9.60 11.37
N ALA A 160 -4.57 -9.76 10.52
CA ALA A 160 -4.78 -8.91 9.36
C ALA A 160 -5.43 -7.59 9.80
N GLN A 161 -4.74 -6.47 9.60
CA GLN A 161 -5.37 -5.15 9.73
C GLN A 161 -6.14 -4.86 8.43
N GLY A 162 -7.47 -4.69 8.55
CA GLY A 162 -8.32 -4.32 7.42
C GLY A 162 -7.86 -3.02 6.76
N PRO A 163 -8.03 -2.84 5.43
CA PRO A 163 -8.84 -3.63 4.51
C PRO A 163 -8.07 -4.70 3.72
N ARG A 164 -6.88 -5.14 4.16
CA ARG A 164 -6.05 -6.06 3.38
C ARG A 164 -6.59 -7.49 3.42
N ARG A 165 -7.08 -7.99 2.28
CA ARG A 165 -7.49 -9.40 2.10
C ARG A 165 -6.25 -10.27 1.83
N VAL A 166 -6.09 -11.35 2.58
CA VAL A 166 -5.09 -12.39 2.27
C VAL A 166 -5.66 -13.28 1.18
N VAL A 167 -5.08 -13.23 -0.02
CA VAL A 167 -5.40 -14.17 -1.10
C VAL A 167 -4.36 -15.28 -1.04
N THR A 168 -4.72 -16.41 -0.43
CA THR A 168 -3.83 -17.58 -0.29
C THR A 168 -3.72 -18.40 -1.59
N ASP A 169 -4.62 -18.18 -2.55
CA ASP A 169 -4.60 -18.88 -3.82
C ASP A 169 -4.98 -17.94 -4.98
N LEU A 170 -4.03 -17.76 -5.90
CA LEU A 170 -4.29 -17.19 -7.22
C LEU A 170 -4.40 -18.38 -8.17
N ALA A 171 -5.64 -18.79 -8.45
CA ALA A 171 -5.93 -19.88 -9.36
C ALA A 171 -5.39 -19.57 -10.76
N ARG A 172 -4.14 -19.96 -11.03
CA ARG A 172 -3.59 -19.96 -12.39
C ARG A 172 -4.05 -21.25 -13.05
N HIS A 173 -4.92 -21.14 -14.04
CA HIS A 173 -5.30 -22.29 -14.87
C HIS A 173 -4.03 -22.89 -15.51
N PRO A 174 -3.61 -24.10 -15.12
CA PRO A 174 -2.43 -24.71 -15.73
C PRO A 174 -2.76 -25.06 -17.19
N PRO A 175 -1.81 -24.90 -18.12
CA PRO A 175 -1.98 -25.40 -19.48
C PRO A 175 -2.27 -26.91 -19.45
N GLN A 176 -3.04 -27.41 -20.44
CA GLN A 176 -3.65 -28.75 -20.42
C GLN A 176 -2.65 -29.89 -20.13
N ALA A 177 -1.42 -29.78 -20.63
CA ALA A 177 -0.34 -30.72 -20.37
C ALA A 177 0.07 -30.80 -18.88
N LYS A 178 0.13 -29.66 -18.19
CA LYS A 178 0.43 -29.58 -16.75
C LYS A 178 -0.72 -30.12 -15.91
N ARG A 179 -1.97 -29.95 -16.36
CA ARG A 179 -3.16 -30.55 -15.72
C ARG A 179 -3.15 -32.08 -15.81
N TRP A 180 -2.80 -32.62 -16.98
CA TRP A 180 -2.64 -34.07 -17.19
C TRP A 180 -1.52 -34.66 -16.34
N LEU A 181 -0.39 -33.95 -16.24
CA LEU A 181 0.75 -34.37 -15.42
C LEU A 181 0.39 -34.34 -13.92
N LEU A 182 -0.21 -33.25 -13.42
CA LEU A 182 -0.66 -33.15 -12.02
C LEU A 182 -1.70 -34.22 -11.65
N GLY A 183 -2.53 -34.66 -12.61
CA GLY A 183 -3.45 -35.78 -12.43
C GLY A 183 -2.76 -37.14 -12.26
N ARG A 184 -1.51 -37.30 -12.70
CA ARG A 184 -0.72 -38.54 -12.57
C ARG A 184 0.21 -38.58 -11.36
N ILE A 185 0.61 -37.43 -10.82
CA ILE A 185 1.59 -37.35 -9.71
C ILE A 185 0.89 -37.37 -8.32
N GLY A 186 -0.42 -37.57 -8.28
CA GLY A 186 -1.21 -37.53 -7.03
C GLY A 186 -1.50 -36.10 -6.56
N ALA A 187 -2.64 -35.93 -5.90
CA ALA A 187 -3.06 -34.63 -5.38
C ALA A 187 -2.01 -34.04 -4.43
N LYS A 188 -1.65 -32.77 -4.62
CA LYS A 188 -0.85 -32.02 -3.64
C LYS A 188 -1.54 -32.15 -2.28
N ARG A 189 -0.77 -32.51 -1.24
CA ARG A 189 -1.23 -32.58 0.15
C ARG A 189 -1.97 -31.28 0.50
N PRO A 190 -3.15 -31.33 1.16
CA PRO A 190 -3.87 -30.13 1.53
C PRO A 190 -2.96 -29.25 2.39
N ARG A 191 -2.76 -28.00 1.95
CA ARG A 191 -1.93 -27.03 2.66
C ARG A 191 -2.57 -26.71 4.01
N ARG A 192 -1.78 -26.66 5.07
CA ARG A 192 -2.26 -26.12 6.35
C ARG A 192 -2.52 -24.63 6.14
N ALA A 193 -3.78 -24.22 6.26
CA ALA A 193 -4.13 -22.82 6.15
C ALA A 193 -3.76 -22.09 7.46
N PRO A 194 -3.17 -20.88 7.39
CA PRO A 194 -2.99 -20.06 8.58
C PRO A 194 -4.35 -19.66 9.16
N THR A 195 -4.42 -19.51 10.49
CA THR A 195 -5.62 -19.02 11.17
C THR A 195 -5.65 -17.50 11.09
N ILE A 196 -6.80 -16.91 10.75
CA ILE A 196 -6.97 -15.45 10.78
C ILE A 196 -7.51 -15.05 12.16
N ALA A 197 -6.86 -14.11 12.82
CA ALA A 197 -7.32 -13.59 14.10
C ALA A 197 -8.60 -12.76 13.93
N ALA A 198 -9.60 -13.02 14.77
CA ALA A 198 -10.88 -12.30 14.74
C ALA A 198 -10.85 -10.95 15.49
N SER A 199 -9.87 -10.75 16.37
CA SER A 199 -9.75 -9.56 17.22
C SER A 199 -8.38 -8.89 17.04
N ALA A 200 -8.37 -7.57 17.14
CA ALA A 200 -7.17 -6.76 17.03
C ALA A 200 -6.26 -6.95 18.26
N ILE A 201 -4.98 -6.62 18.09
CA ILE A 201 -3.95 -6.74 19.13
C ILE A 201 -4.11 -5.56 20.11
N ALA A 202 -4.12 -5.88 21.41
CA ALA A 202 -4.08 -4.90 22.49
C ALA A 202 -2.64 -4.65 22.98
N ALA A 203 -1.86 -5.73 23.18
CA ALA A 203 -0.49 -5.67 23.68
C ALA A 203 0.27 -6.96 23.36
N LEU A 204 1.60 -6.85 23.31
CA LEU A 204 2.50 -7.99 23.44
C LEU A 204 2.69 -8.29 24.94
N THR A 205 2.77 -9.57 25.28
CA THR A 205 3.06 -10.03 26.65
C THR A 205 4.38 -10.79 26.65
N PRO A 206 4.99 -11.10 27.80
CA PRO A 206 6.25 -11.85 27.84
C PRO A 206 6.22 -13.21 27.12
N SER A 207 5.03 -13.82 26.99
CA SER A 207 4.81 -15.15 26.43
C SER A 207 3.91 -15.17 25.18
N GLY A 208 3.43 -14.02 24.71
CA GLY A 208 2.33 -14.04 23.77
C GLY A 208 1.82 -12.70 23.24
N ILE A 209 0.60 -12.75 22.72
CA ILE A 209 -0.18 -11.61 22.23
C ILE A 209 -1.52 -11.56 22.97
N ARG A 210 -1.81 -10.42 23.58
CA ARG A 210 -3.15 -10.12 24.11
C ARG A 210 -3.94 -9.34 23.07
N THR A 211 -5.16 -9.78 22.79
CA THR A 211 -6.09 -9.10 21.88
C THR A 211 -7.14 -8.28 22.63
N ASN A 212 -7.87 -7.42 21.90
CA ASN A 212 -8.89 -6.52 22.44
C ASN A 212 -10.13 -7.24 23.01
N ASP A 213 -10.33 -8.50 22.64
CA ASP A 213 -11.33 -9.39 23.26
C ASP A 213 -10.89 -9.93 24.63
N GLY A 214 -9.70 -9.52 25.12
CA GLY A 214 -9.13 -9.95 26.39
C GLY A 214 -8.42 -11.31 26.34
N ILE A 215 -8.39 -11.98 25.19
CA ILE A 215 -7.77 -13.30 25.04
C ILE A 215 -6.25 -13.16 24.87
N GLU A 216 -5.49 -13.89 25.69
CA GLU A 216 -4.04 -14.04 25.51
C GLU A 216 -3.73 -15.30 24.71
N ARG A 217 -2.98 -15.13 23.62
CA ARG A 217 -2.52 -16.20 22.74
C ARG A 217 -1.03 -16.39 22.94
N PRO A 218 -0.57 -17.54 23.49
CA PRO A 218 0.84 -17.78 23.67
C PRO A 218 1.49 -18.04 22.30
N VAL A 219 2.58 -17.32 22.01
CA VAL A 219 3.32 -17.43 20.76
C VAL A 219 4.82 -17.44 21.04
N ASP A 220 5.55 -18.20 20.22
CA ASP A 220 6.99 -18.37 20.35
C ASP A 220 7.75 -17.40 19.43
N ALA A 221 7.07 -16.89 18.40
CA ALA A 221 7.61 -15.89 17.49
C ALA A 221 6.56 -14.87 17.01
N VAL A 222 7.00 -13.64 16.81
CA VAL A 222 6.20 -12.53 16.26
C VAL A 222 6.88 -12.01 15.00
N ILE A 223 6.20 -12.15 13.87
CA ILE A 223 6.69 -11.72 12.56
C ILE A 223 5.89 -10.51 12.09
N TYR A 224 6.57 -9.40 11.84
CA TYR A 224 5.93 -8.17 11.37
C TYR A 224 5.86 -8.13 9.84
N GLY A 225 4.64 -8.19 9.30
CA GLY A 225 4.29 -7.93 7.90
C GLY A 225 3.63 -6.58 7.72
N THR A 226 4.18 -5.58 8.40
CA THR A 226 3.60 -4.24 8.56
C THR A 226 4.07 -3.27 7.47
N GLY A 227 4.93 -3.71 6.57
CA GLY A 227 5.44 -2.92 5.45
C GLY A 227 6.67 -2.12 5.85
N PHE A 228 6.85 -0.94 5.26
CA PHE A 228 8.06 -0.16 5.45
C PHE A 228 7.75 1.32 5.67
N THR A 229 8.67 2.03 6.31
CA THR A 229 8.57 3.47 6.58
C THR A 229 9.83 4.19 6.14
N ILE A 230 9.74 5.49 5.87
CA ILE A 230 10.91 6.35 5.67
C ILE A 230 11.27 6.94 7.06
N PRO A 231 12.46 6.64 7.62
CA PRO A 231 12.81 7.11 8.94
C PRO A 231 13.03 8.64 8.96
N GLU A 232 12.34 9.32 9.87
CA GLU A 232 12.43 10.77 10.10
C GLU A 232 13.76 11.19 10.79
N GLN A 233 14.40 10.26 11.51
CA GLN A 233 15.55 10.51 12.41
C GLN A 233 16.88 9.91 11.91
N THR A 234 17.26 10.14 10.65
CA THR A 234 18.67 9.90 10.27
C THR A 234 19.46 11.17 10.60
N VAL A 235 20.43 11.09 11.51
CA VAL A 235 21.25 12.23 12.01
C VAL A 235 22.00 12.96 10.87
N GLU A 236 22.08 12.32 9.70
CA GLU A 236 22.52 12.92 8.44
C GLU A 236 21.49 12.62 7.33
N PRO A 237 21.15 13.58 6.45
CA PRO A 237 20.33 13.29 5.29
C PRO A 237 21.04 12.31 4.37
N THR A 238 20.43 11.15 4.14
CA THR A 238 20.97 10.06 3.32
C THR A 238 21.09 10.42 1.83
N LEU A 239 20.28 11.39 1.37
CA LEU A 239 20.29 11.87 0.00
C LEU A 239 19.95 13.37 -0.04
N VAL A 240 20.90 14.17 -0.52
CA VAL A 240 20.82 15.63 -0.62
C VAL A 240 21.05 16.03 -2.07
N GLY A 241 20.03 16.59 -2.69
CA GLY A 241 20.10 17.12 -4.04
C GLY A 241 20.55 18.59 -4.07
N THR A 242 20.21 19.25 -5.17
CA THR A 242 20.59 20.64 -5.47
C THR A 242 20.18 21.59 -4.36
N ARG A 243 21.04 22.59 -4.07
CA ARG A 243 20.81 23.63 -3.06
C ARG A 243 20.44 23.07 -1.67
N GLY A 244 20.90 21.86 -1.34
CA GLY A 244 20.66 21.23 -0.05
C GLY A 244 19.27 20.59 0.12
N LEU A 245 18.50 20.42 -0.95
CA LEU A 245 17.17 19.78 -0.88
C LEU A 245 17.32 18.32 -0.44
N THR A 246 16.77 17.96 0.71
CA THR A 246 16.80 16.56 1.18
C THR A 246 15.69 15.74 0.53
N ILE A 247 15.91 14.44 0.35
CA ILE A 247 14.89 13.55 -0.22
C ILE A 247 13.61 13.52 0.63
N GLN A 248 13.74 13.69 1.96
CA GLN A 248 12.61 13.79 2.88
C GLN A 248 11.75 15.03 2.59
N GLN A 249 12.39 16.18 2.33
CA GLN A 249 11.66 17.40 1.96
C GLN A 249 10.96 17.24 0.61
N ALA A 250 11.64 16.62 -0.36
CA ALA A 250 11.07 16.37 -1.68
C ALA A 250 9.87 15.41 -1.65
N TRP A 251 9.87 14.45 -0.72
CA TRP A 251 8.79 13.46 -0.58
C TRP A 251 7.75 13.79 0.48
N TYR A 252 7.91 14.88 1.23
CA TYR A 252 6.93 15.33 2.23
C TYR A 252 5.48 15.41 1.70
N PRO A 253 5.20 16.04 0.53
CA PRO A 253 3.84 16.09 -0.01
C PRO A 253 3.37 14.76 -0.62
N GLY A 254 4.29 13.82 -0.88
CA GLY A 254 4.03 12.57 -1.58
C GLY A 254 5.28 12.05 -2.29
N MET A 255 5.43 10.72 -2.34
CA MET A 255 6.55 10.06 -3.03
C MET A 255 6.31 9.98 -4.54
N GLU A 256 6.56 11.08 -5.23
CA GLU A 256 6.16 11.26 -6.63
C GLU A 256 7.36 11.36 -7.57
N ALA A 257 7.93 10.21 -7.94
CA ALA A 257 9.01 10.17 -8.94
C ALA A 257 8.45 10.18 -10.37
N PHE A 258 9.09 10.93 -11.28
CA PHE A 258 8.78 10.88 -12.70
C PHE A 258 9.15 9.52 -13.28
N LEU A 259 8.18 8.84 -13.90
CA LEU A 259 8.29 7.46 -14.38
C LEU A 259 8.74 6.44 -13.32
N GLY A 260 8.72 6.81 -12.04
CA GLY A 260 9.34 6.00 -10.98
C GLY A 260 10.87 5.93 -11.05
N VAL A 261 11.53 6.82 -11.80
CA VAL A 261 12.99 6.79 -12.06
C VAL A 261 13.71 8.07 -11.60
N ALA A 262 13.14 9.26 -11.78
CA ALA A 262 13.83 10.52 -11.48
C ALA A 262 12.99 11.44 -10.59
N VAL A 263 13.65 12.31 -9.83
CA VAL A 263 13.01 13.29 -8.94
C VAL A 263 13.61 14.67 -9.18
N HIS A 264 12.77 15.68 -9.35
CA HIS A 264 13.16 17.08 -9.46
C HIS A 264 13.94 17.52 -8.22
N GLY A 265 15.05 18.23 -8.43
CA GLY A 265 16.01 18.59 -7.41
C GLY A 265 17.14 17.58 -7.20
N PHE A 266 17.08 16.40 -7.82
CA PHE A 266 18.10 15.33 -7.76
C PHE A 266 18.65 15.05 -9.17
N PRO A 267 19.39 15.99 -9.77
CA PRO A 267 19.97 15.82 -11.11
C PRO A 267 20.91 14.61 -11.15
N ASN A 268 21.02 13.97 -12.31
CA ASN A 268 21.87 12.80 -12.56
C ASN A 268 21.64 11.59 -11.60
N TYR A 269 20.60 11.62 -10.77
CA TYR A 269 20.30 10.57 -9.80
C TYR A 269 19.04 9.82 -10.23
N PHE A 270 19.21 8.52 -10.48
CA PHE A 270 18.13 7.67 -10.97
C PHE A 270 17.85 6.51 -10.00
N PHE A 271 16.57 6.20 -9.81
CA PHE A 271 16.09 5.09 -9.00
C PHE A 271 15.65 3.92 -9.89
N ILE A 272 16.08 2.71 -9.54
CA ILE A 272 15.54 1.48 -10.16
C ILE A 272 14.75 0.73 -9.08
N CYS A 273 13.57 1.26 -8.74
CA CYS A 273 12.71 0.75 -7.66
C CYS A 273 11.35 0.21 -8.14
N GLY A 274 10.98 0.45 -9.40
CA GLY A 274 9.65 0.11 -9.94
C GLY A 274 9.46 -1.38 -10.27
N PRO A 275 8.22 -1.78 -10.65
CA PRO A 275 7.90 -3.14 -11.07
C PRO A 275 8.45 -3.48 -12.46
N ASP A 276 8.57 -2.50 -13.36
CA ASP A 276 9.11 -2.67 -14.70
C ASP A 276 10.60 -2.29 -14.77
N VAL A 277 11.43 -3.14 -14.18
CA VAL A 277 12.89 -2.92 -14.08
C VAL A 277 13.54 -2.76 -15.46
N ALA A 278 13.09 -3.49 -16.47
CA ALA A 278 13.69 -3.44 -17.80
C ALA A 278 13.45 -2.07 -18.47
N ALA A 279 12.21 -1.56 -18.42
CA ALA A 279 11.91 -0.24 -18.96
C ALA A 279 12.69 0.87 -18.24
N GLN A 280 12.82 0.78 -16.92
CA GLN A 280 13.61 1.73 -16.12
C GLN A 280 15.09 1.71 -16.52
N ILE A 281 15.67 0.53 -16.72
CA ILE A 281 17.08 0.39 -17.15
C ILE A 281 17.28 1.00 -18.54
N SER A 282 16.41 0.69 -19.50
CA SER A 282 16.48 1.26 -20.84
C SER A 282 16.40 2.79 -20.82
N TYR A 283 15.47 3.34 -20.04
CA TYR A 283 15.32 4.80 -19.89
C TYR A 283 16.56 5.47 -19.30
N VAL A 284 17.17 4.87 -18.27
CA VAL A 284 18.42 5.39 -17.69
C VAL A 284 19.57 5.33 -18.68
N ALA A 285 19.71 4.23 -19.43
CA ALA A 285 20.74 4.11 -20.45
C ALA A 285 20.59 5.19 -21.54
N GLU A 286 19.36 5.47 -21.99
CA GLU A 286 19.07 6.55 -22.93
C GLU A 286 19.44 7.93 -22.38
N CYS A 287 19.19 8.18 -21.08
CA CYS A 287 19.58 9.42 -20.42
C CYS A 287 21.10 9.60 -20.36
N VAL A 288 21.85 8.54 -20.04
CA VAL A 288 23.32 8.57 -19.99
C VAL A 288 23.92 8.78 -21.38
N ASP A 289 23.39 8.08 -22.39
CA ASP A 289 23.77 8.27 -23.80
C ASP A 289 23.44 9.69 -24.29
N LEU A 290 22.31 10.27 -23.89
CA LEU A 290 22.00 11.67 -24.16
C LEU A 290 23.01 12.65 -23.55
N LEU A 291 23.39 12.45 -22.28
CA LEU A 291 24.44 13.24 -21.62
C LEU A 291 25.75 13.17 -22.40
N GLN A 292 26.18 11.96 -22.79
CA GLN A 292 27.41 11.75 -23.56
C GLN A 292 27.38 12.42 -24.92
N ARG A 293 26.32 12.21 -25.72
CA ARG A 293 26.18 12.79 -27.06
C ARG A 293 26.12 14.31 -27.06
N THR A 294 25.56 14.91 -26.02
CA THR A 294 25.43 16.37 -25.90
C THR A 294 26.59 17.01 -25.14
N ALA A 295 27.54 16.21 -24.63
CA ALA A 295 28.58 16.64 -23.69
C ALA A 295 28.01 17.42 -22.48
N SER A 296 26.76 17.11 -22.09
CA SER A 296 26.11 17.74 -20.94
C SER A 296 26.63 17.10 -19.65
N THR A 297 26.80 17.91 -18.62
CA THR A 297 27.20 17.44 -17.27
C THR A 297 26.02 17.15 -16.37
N ARG A 298 24.83 17.67 -16.71
CA ARG A 298 23.63 17.63 -15.88
C ARG A 298 22.38 17.28 -16.70
N ILE A 299 21.61 16.31 -16.19
CA ILE A 299 20.25 16.01 -16.63
C ILE A 299 19.34 15.99 -15.41
N GLU A 300 18.18 16.63 -15.54
CA GLU A 300 17.20 16.70 -14.46
C GLU A 300 15.79 16.69 -15.03
N VAL A 301 14.88 16.03 -14.33
CA VAL A 301 13.46 16.13 -14.67
C VAL A 301 12.93 17.52 -14.30
N LEU A 302 12.19 18.13 -15.22
CA LEU A 302 11.48 19.37 -14.96
C LEU A 302 10.36 19.14 -13.94
N ARG A 303 10.21 20.07 -12.99
CA ARG A 303 9.13 20.05 -12.00
C ARG A 303 7.74 19.89 -12.64
N SER A 304 7.48 20.62 -13.73
CA SER A 304 6.22 20.56 -14.47
C SER A 304 5.97 19.17 -15.09
N SER A 305 6.99 18.55 -15.70
CA SER A 305 6.88 17.21 -16.27
C SER A 305 6.61 16.16 -15.20
N GLN A 306 7.31 16.23 -14.06
CA GLN A 306 7.05 15.36 -12.92
C GLN A 306 5.63 15.54 -12.38
N GLN A 307 5.20 16.77 -12.18
CA GLN A 307 3.86 17.07 -11.68
C GLN A 307 2.78 16.56 -12.63
N VAL A 308 2.84 16.89 -13.92
CA VAL A 308 1.84 16.46 -14.92
C VAL A 308 1.79 14.94 -15.03
N PHE A 309 2.95 14.26 -14.98
CA PHE A 309 3.00 12.81 -14.98
C PHE A 309 2.30 12.22 -13.75
N ASN A 310 2.63 12.70 -12.54
CA ASN A 310 2.06 12.17 -11.30
C ASN A 310 0.58 12.51 -11.16
N GLU A 311 0.15 13.71 -11.56
CA GLU A 311 -1.26 14.07 -11.66
C GLU A 311 -1.99 13.10 -12.59
N ARG A 312 -1.47 12.82 -13.79
CA ARG A 312 -2.07 11.84 -14.72
C ARG A 312 -2.06 10.42 -14.19
N ALA A 313 -1.01 10.01 -13.48
CA ALA A 313 -0.91 8.69 -12.89
C ALA A 313 -1.88 8.49 -11.71
N GLN A 314 -2.14 9.57 -10.95
CA GLN A 314 -3.09 9.57 -9.83
C GLN A 314 -4.53 9.87 -10.25
N LEU A 315 -4.73 10.47 -11.43
CA LEU A 315 -6.01 10.53 -12.10
C LEU A 315 -6.40 9.10 -12.48
N ARG A 316 -7.09 8.43 -11.55
CA ARG A 316 -8.07 7.41 -11.95
C ARG A 316 -8.94 8.04 -13.04
N PRO A 317 -9.35 7.31 -14.09
CA PRO A 317 -10.49 7.78 -14.88
C PRO A 317 -11.56 8.14 -13.86
N VAL A 318 -11.99 9.41 -13.86
CA VAL A 318 -13.12 9.86 -13.05
C VAL A 318 -14.17 8.80 -13.30
N GLN A 319 -14.52 8.05 -12.24
CA GLN A 319 -15.61 7.11 -12.34
C GLN A 319 -16.75 7.97 -12.88
N PRO A 320 -17.27 7.71 -14.10
CA PRO A 320 -18.17 8.64 -14.75
C PRO A 320 -19.23 8.93 -13.72
N TYR A 321 -19.31 10.20 -13.31
CA TYR A 321 -20.31 10.65 -12.35
C TYR A 321 -21.61 10.10 -12.89
N GLN A 322 -22.20 9.09 -12.24
CA GLN A 322 -23.37 8.44 -12.78
C GLN A 322 -24.46 9.49 -12.65
N PRO A 323 -24.81 10.24 -13.73
CA PRO A 323 -25.65 11.42 -13.57
C PRO A 323 -27.00 10.98 -13.03
N LEU A 324 -27.43 9.78 -13.44
CA LEU A 324 -28.60 9.06 -12.96
C LEU A 324 -28.68 8.89 -11.43
N ARG A 325 -27.56 8.84 -10.70
CA ARG A 325 -27.57 8.80 -9.22
C ARG A 325 -27.88 10.15 -8.58
N ALA A 326 -27.75 11.24 -9.32
CA ALA A 326 -28.09 12.58 -8.88
C ALA A 326 -29.56 12.95 -9.17
N PHE A 327 -30.28 12.10 -9.90
CA PHE A 327 -31.67 12.33 -10.29
C PHE A 327 -32.59 11.32 -9.60
N ASP A 328 -33.63 11.82 -8.93
CA ASP A 328 -34.74 11.00 -8.44
C ASP A 328 -35.62 10.62 -9.65
N LEU A 329 -35.65 9.33 -10.01
CA LEU A 329 -36.43 8.84 -11.15
C LEU A 329 -37.85 8.51 -10.69
N SER A 330 -38.82 9.30 -11.13
CA SER A 330 -40.22 9.23 -10.72
C SER A 330 -41.03 8.09 -11.36
N ALA A 331 -40.41 7.08 -11.97
CA ALA A 331 -41.10 5.96 -12.60
C ALA A 331 -40.35 4.64 -12.39
N GLY A 332 -41.09 3.58 -12.03
CA GLY A 332 -40.55 2.24 -11.85
C GLY A 332 -39.93 1.73 -13.14
N ALA A 333 -38.65 1.37 -13.11
CA ALA A 333 -38.11 0.46 -14.09
C ALA A 333 -38.77 -0.91 -13.89
N PRO A 334 -39.25 -1.58 -14.96
CA PRO A 334 -39.69 -2.97 -14.85
C PRO A 334 -38.57 -3.82 -14.23
N GLU A 335 -38.96 -4.81 -13.41
CA GLU A 335 -38.06 -5.92 -13.09
C GLU A 335 -37.54 -6.49 -14.42
N ASP A 336 -36.21 -6.44 -14.59
CA ASP A 336 -35.48 -6.84 -15.80
C ASP A 336 -35.29 -5.77 -16.90
N THR A 337 -34.48 -4.74 -16.62
CA THR A 337 -33.90 -3.87 -17.68
C THR A 337 -32.62 -4.43 -18.32
N GLY A 338 -32.12 -5.60 -17.88
CA GLY A 338 -30.85 -6.16 -18.38
C GLY A 338 -29.60 -5.30 -18.09
N ILE A 339 -29.70 -4.30 -17.21
CA ILE A 339 -28.59 -3.40 -16.84
C ILE A 339 -27.98 -3.87 -15.50
N PRO A 340 -26.67 -4.21 -15.46
CA PRO A 340 -26.03 -4.65 -14.23
C PRO A 340 -25.95 -3.52 -13.18
N ASN A 341 -26.20 -3.86 -11.90
CA ASN A 341 -26.10 -3.00 -10.70
C ASN A 341 -27.18 -1.94 -10.47
N ILE A 342 -28.44 -2.18 -10.83
CA ILE A 342 -29.55 -1.42 -10.26
C ILE A 342 -29.93 -2.07 -8.91
N PRO A 343 -29.91 -1.34 -7.78
CA PRO A 343 -30.28 -1.91 -6.49
C PRO A 343 -31.73 -2.38 -6.51
N ASN A 344 -32.04 -3.51 -5.85
CA ASN A 344 -33.41 -3.96 -5.66
C ASN A 344 -34.20 -2.89 -4.91
N ILE A 345 -35.20 -2.31 -5.59
CA ILE A 345 -36.08 -1.30 -5.03
C ILE A 345 -37.34 -2.01 -4.56
N TYR A 346 -37.58 -2.01 -3.25
CA TYR A 346 -38.90 -2.35 -2.71
C TYR A 346 -39.83 -1.16 -2.91
N ASP A 347 -40.98 -1.37 -3.54
CA ASP A 347 -42.02 -0.36 -3.74
C ASP A 347 -43.36 -0.96 -3.28
N GLY A 348 -43.90 -0.50 -2.16
CA GLY A 348 -45.09 -1.11 -1.58
C GLY A 348 -45.57 -0.50 -0.27
N ALA A 349 -46.65 -1.07 0.25
CA ALA A 349 -47.26 -0.64 1.50
C ALA A 349 -46.42 -1.05 2.71
N ALA A 350 -46.29 -0.13 3.65
CA ALA A 350 -45.62 -0.28 4.94
C ALA A 350 -46.40 0.42 6.05
N THR A 351 -46.06 0.11 7.30
CA THR A 351 -46.55 0.82 8.48
C THR A 351 -45.38 1.55 9.13
N LEU A 352 -45.48 2.86 9.24
CA LEU A 352 -44.49 3.71 9.91
C LEU A 352 -45.00 4.11 11.29
N GLU A 353 -44.31 3.66 12.33
CA GLU A 353 -44.59 4.03 13.71
C GLU A 353 -43.59 5.10 14.17
N ILE A 354 -44.05 6.34 14.35
CA ILE A 354 -43.24 7.49 14.82
C ILE A 354 -44.00 8.21 15.91
N GLY A 355 -43.32 8.54 17.02
CA GLY A 355 -43.94 9.28 18.13
C GLY A 355 -45.11 8.53 18.79
N GLY A 356 -45.12 7.19 18.71
CA GLY A 356 -46.20 6.34 19.24
C GLY A 356 -47.46 6.29 18.37
N VAL A 357 -47.45 6.90 17.18
CA VAL A 357 -48.57 6.87 16.22
C VAL A 357 -48.19 6.02 15.02
N ARG A 358 -49.11 5.14 14.60
CA ARG A 358 -48.94 4.29 13.41
C ARG A 358 -49.56 4.94 12.18
N HIS A 359 -48.78 5.02 11.13
CA HIS A 359 -49.19 5.55 9.83
C HIS A 359 -49.10 4.45 8.78
N ALA A 360 -50.21 4.15 8.10
CA ALA A 360 -50.15 3.36 6.88
C ALA A 360 -49.56 4.24 5.78
N VAL A 361 -48.47 3.77 5.18
CA VAL A 361 -47.68 4.54 4.22
C VAL A 361 -47.23 3.67 3.06
N HIS A 362 -47.05 4.30 1.91
CA HIS A 362 -46.41 3.71 0.75
C HIS A 362 -44.94 4.13 0.74
N VAL A 363 -44.05 3.15 0.67
CA VAL A 363 -42.61 3.38 0.75
C VAL A 363 -41.90 2.82 -0.46
N ARG A 364 -40.87 3.54 -0.88
CA ARG A 364 -39.89 3.05 -1.83
C ARG A 364 -38.53 2.97 -1.15
N LEU A 365 -38.01 1.77 -0.96
CA LEU A 365 -36.80 1.50 -0.19
C LEU A 365 -35.75 0.77 -1.02
N ALA A 366 -34.49 1.13 -0.85
CA ALA A 366 -33.35 0.45 -1.43
C ALA A 366 -32.21 0.40 -0.41
N GLY A 367 -31.31 -0.57 -0.53
CA GLY A 367 -30.24 -0.74 0.44
C GLY A 367 -29.05 -1.50 -0.10
N HIS A 368 -27.98 -1.47 0.67
CA HIS A 368 -26.73 -2.15 0.36
C HIS A 368 -25.97 -2.50 1.64
N LEU A 369 -25.16 -3.56 1.58
CA LEU A 369 -24.17 -3.82 2.61
C LEU A 369 -23.04 -2.79 2.50
N ASN A 370 -22.72 -2.11 3.60
CA ASN A 370 -21.59 -1.19 3.65
C ASN A 370 -20.34 -1.95 4.17
N PRO A 371 -19.29 -2.08 3.35
CA PRO A 371 -18.11 -2.87 3.72
C PRO A 371 -17.23 -2.21 4.79
N ILE A 372 -17.46 -0.92 5.09
CA ILE A 372 -16.65 -0.17 6.06
C ILE A 372 -17.09 -0.49 7.49
N ASP A 373 -18.39 -0.56 7.74
CA ASP A 373 -18.93 -0.82 9.08
C ASP A 373 -19.61 -2.18 9.22
N GLY A 374 -19.72 -2.94 8.13
CA GLY A 374 -20.31 -4.28 8.10
C GLY A 374 -21.84 -4.28 8.25
N ASN A 375 -22.48 -3.12 8.29
CA ASN A 375 -23.92 -3.00 8.44
C ASN A 375 -24.63 -2.91 7.09
N TYR A 376 -25.88 -3.35 7.03
CA TYR A 376 -26.74 -3.09 5.87
C TYR A 376 -27.34 -1.69 6.03
N HIS A 377 -27.06 -0.80 5.09
CA HIS A 377 -27.58 0.57 5.04
C HIS A 377 -28.72 0.58 4.06
N TRP A 378 -29.89 1.04 4.49
CA TRP A 378 -31.04 1.17 3.60
C TRP A 378 -31.65 2.55 3.73
N GLN A 379 -32.13 3.07 2.61
CA GLN A 379 -32.71 4.40 2.49
C GLN A 379 -33.90 4.37 1.54
N GLY A 380 -34.73 5.39 1.60
CA GLY A 380 -35.87 5.47 0.72
C GLY A 380 -36.75 6.67 0.97
N THR A 381 -37.95 6.61 0.42
CA THR A 381 -38.92 7.69 0.46
C THR A 381 -40.27 7.16 0.91
N VAL A 382 -40.86 7.84 1.89
CA VAL A 382 -42.27 7.72 2.26
C VAL A 382 -43.05 8.65 1.35
N LEU A 383 -43.88 8.09 0.47
CA LEU A 383 -44.61 8.83 -0.55
C LEU A 383 -45.84 9.55 0.03
N ASP A 384 -46.40 9.03 1.11
CA ASP A 384 -47.54 9.65 1.78
C ASP A 384 -47.14 10.83 2.68
N PRO A 385 -47.98 11.87 2.76
CA PRO A 385 -47.74 13.01 3.63
C PRO A 385 -47.87 12.61 5.11
N LEU A 386 -46.82 12.86 5.88
CA LEU A 386 -46.82 12.69 7.34
C LEU A 386 -47.25 14.00 8.03
N PRO A 387 -48.02 13.94 9.14
CA PRO A 387 -48.39 15.14 9.90
C PRO A 387 -47.15 15.88 10.43
N ARG A 388 -47.07 17.19 10.15
CA ARG A 388 -45.92 18.04 10.52
C ARG A 388 -45.66 18.07 12.04
N ASP A 389 -46.69 17.90 12.85
CA ASP A 389 -46.57 17.93 14.31
C ASP A 389 -45.88 16.69 14.87
N THR A 390 -46.07 15.52 14.24
CA THR A 390 -45.40 14.26 14.61
C THR A 390 -43.89 14.32 14.36
N LEU A 391 -43.47 14.90 13.23
CA LEU A 391 -42.04 14.99 12.83
C LEU A 391 -41.23 16.05 13.60
N LYS A 392 -41.91 17.03 14.22
CA LYS A 392 -41.28 17.97 15.14
C LYS A 392 -40.91 17.32 16.48
N GLN A 393 -41.67 16.30 16.90
CA GLN A 393 -41.51 15.63 18.18
C GLN A 393 -40.57 14.42 18.10
N ALA A 394 -40.66 13.63 17.03
CA ALA A 394 -39.81 12.46 16.83
C ALA A 394 -39.45 12.29 15.35
N ARG A 395 -38.15 12.13 15.08
CA ARG A 395 -37.62 11.78 13.74
C ARG A 395 -37.18 10.34 13.63
N ALA A 396 -37.14 9.60 14.73
CA ALA A 396 -36.85 8.17 14.76
C ALA A 396 -38.15 7.39 14.99
N GLY A 397 -38.24 6.21 14.39
CA GLY A 397 -39.39 5.33 14.50
C GLY A 397 -39.06 3.93 14.04
N THR A 398 -40.12 3.16 13.81
CA THR A 398 -40.04 1.78 13.32
C THR A 398 -40.83 1.70 12.02
N LEU A 399 -40.20 1.18 10.97
CA LEU A 399 -40.85 0.90 9.69
C LEU A 399 -41.09 -0.60 9.58
N THR A 400 -42.33 -0.99 9.33
CA THR A 400 -42.77 -2.39 9.23
C THR A 400 -43.30 -2.68 7.83
N VAL A 401 -42.77 -3.71 7.18
CA VAL A 401 -43.24 -4.24 5.89
C VAL A 401 -43.57 -5.72 6.11
N GLY A 402 -44.84 -6.09 5.96
CA GLY A 402 -45.31 -7.43 6.32
C GLY A 402 -45.03 -7.75 7.79
N GLU A 403 -44.27 -8.82 8.06
CA GLU A 403 -43.88 -9.24 9.42
C GLU A 403 -42.53 -8.67 9.90
N ARG A 404 -41.82 -7.92 9.04
CA ARG A 404 -40.46 -7.44 9.32
C ARG A 404 -40.50 -5.98 9.73
N SER A 405 -39.78 -5.65 10.81
CA SER A 405 -39.70 -4.29 11.34
C SER A 405 -38.25 -3.86 11.47
N ALA A 406 -37.96 -2.61 11.12
CA ALA A 406 -36.62 -2.03 11.20
C ALA A 406 -36.66 -0.60 11.75
N ALA A 407 -35.62 -0.23 12.49
CA ALA A 407 -35.46 1.13 12.99
C ALA A 407 -35.22 2.09 11.82
N VAL A 408 -35.99 3.18 11.78
CA VAL A 408 -35.96 4.15 10.70
C VAL A 408 -35.81 5.55 11.25
N ARG A 409 -35.12 6.41 10.51
CA ARG A 409 -35.03 7.84 10.79
C ARG A 409 -35.49 8.63 9.58
N VAL A 410 -36.39 9.58 9.80
CA VAL A 410 -36.77 10.59 8.82
C VAL A 410 -35.68 11.64 8.74
N ILE A 411 -35.04 11.74 7.57
CA ILE A 411 -33.92 12.65 7.31
C ILE A 411 -34.48 14.05 7.03
N GLU A 412 -35.29 14.16 5.99
CA GLU A 412 -35.82 15.43 5.49
C GLU A 412 -37.17 15.27 4.79
N GLN A 413 -37.88 16.38 4.67
CA GLN A 413 -39.05 16.50 3.80
C GLN A 413 -38.56 17.04 2.45
N THR A 414 -38.89 16.33 1.37
CA THR A 414 -38.54 16.77 0.02
C THR A 414 -39.42 17.96 -0.39
N PRO A 415 -39.01 18.76 -1.39
CA PRO A 415 -39.84 19.84 -1.93
C PRO A 415 -41.22 19.41 -2.44
N TRP A 416 -41.40 18.11 -2.75
CA TRP A 416 -42.64 17.53 -3.24
C TRP A 416 -43.57 17.02 -2.12
N GLY A 417 -43.22 17.24 -0.86
CA GLY A 417 -44.03 16.87 0.30
C GLY A 417 -43.84 15.43 0.79
N THR A 418 -43.00 14.64 0.11
CA THR A 418 -42.60 13.29 0.54
C THR A 418 -41.49 13.36 1.61
N HIS A 419 -41.21 12.23 2.27
CA HIS A 419 -40.24 12.20 3.37
C HIS A 419 -39.12 11.20 3.08
N SER A 420 -37.87 11.67 3.08
CA SER A 420 -36.70 10.80 2.97
C SER A 420 -36.44 10.09 4.30
N VAL A 421 -36.20 8.80 4.23
CA VAL A 421 -35.98 7.92 5.38
C VAL A 421 -34.71 7.09 5.20
N ALA A 422 -34.02 6.80 6.30
CA ALA A 422 -32.90 5.85 6.30
C ALA A 422 -32.89 5.01 7.57
N GLY A 423 -32.32 3.81 7.46
CA GLY A 423 -32.12 2.90 8.57
C GLY A 423 -30.82 2.12 8.45
N LEU A 424 -30.38 1.60 9.60
CA LEU A 424 -29.17 0.80 9.76
C LEU A 424 -29.57 -0.60 10.25
N GLY A 425 -28.96 -1.63 9.68
CA GLY A 425 -29.23 -3.02 10.02
C GLY A 425 -30.18 -3.70 9.02
N ALA A 426 -30.76 -4.83 9.41
CA ALA A 426 -31.62 -5.62 8.52
C ALA A 426 -32.77 -4.77 7.95
N PRO A 427 -32.96 -4.74 6.61
CA PRO A 427 -34.03 -3.96 6.01
C PRO A 427 -35.40 -4.55 6.37
N PRO A 428 -36.47 -3.73 6.41
CA PRO A 428 -37.81 -4.22 6.69
C PRO A 428 -38.40 -5.03 5.52
N TYR A 429 -37.78 -5.05 4.33
CA TYR A 429 -38.25 -5.78 3.15
C TYR A 429 -37.40 -7.03 2.87
N ALA A 430 -37.94 -7.94 2.05
CA ALA A 430 -37.17 -9.09 1.57
C ALA A 430 -36.23 -8.64 0.44
N ASP A 431 -34.93 -8.93 0.59
CA ASP A 431 -34.00 -8.84 -0.52
C ASP A 431 -34.38 -9.95 -1.51
N SER A 432 -34.79 -9.60 -2.73
CA SER A 432 -35.20 -10.57 -3.76
C SER A 432 -34.00 -11.32 -4.38
N GLY A 433 -32.83 -11.28 -3.74
CA GLY A 433 -31.63 -12.03 -4.10
C GLY A 433 -31.49 -13.32 -3.29
N ARG A 434 -31.65 -14.47 -3.96
CA ARG A 434 -31.13 -15.77 -3.50
C ARG A 434 -29.61 -15.82 -3.61
#